data_AF-A0A839W6Z8-F1
#
_entry.id   AF-A0A839W6Z8-F1
#
_cell.length_a   1.000
_cell.length_b   1.000
_cell.length_c   1.000
_cell.angle_alpha   90.00
_cell.angle_beta   90.00
_cell.angle_gamma   90.00
#
_symmetry.space_group_name_H-M   'P 1'
#
loop_
_entity.id
_entity.type
_entity.pdbx_description
1 polymer ?
#
loop_
_entity_poly.entity_id
_entity_poly.type
_entity_poly.pdbx_seq_one_letter_code
_entity_poly.pdbx_strand_id
1 'polypeptide(L)'
;MFVDTLLAMRDLARRFAALVRKQGTGTLDDWMAATARTWLEGFASGLQKDLAAVRAALETPWSAGPIEGRINRLKTVKRTMYGRAGFELLRSRTLDAA
;
A
#
# COMPACT_ATOMS: atom_id res chain seq x y z
N MET A 1 -14.81 -1.73 26.90
CA MET A 1 -13.58 -0.92 26.74
C MET A 1 -12.63 -1.48 25.68
N PHE A 2 -12.07 -2.70 25.81
CA PHE A 2 -11.16 -3.24 24.78
C PHE A 2 -11.85 -3.61 23.46
N VAL A 3 -13.04 -4.22 23.54
CA VAL A 3 -13.84 -4.59 22.35
C VAL A 3 -14.27 -3.34 21.57
N ASP A 4 -14.70 -2.29 22.26
CA ASP A 4 -15.14 -1.03 21.62
C ASP A 4 -14.00 -0.38 20.82
N THR A 5 -12.79 -0.39 21.38
CA THR A 5 -11.59 0.10 20.68
C THR A 5 -11.29 -0.72 19.43
N LEU A 6 -11.36 -2.05 19.50
CA LEU A 6 -11.15 -2.91 18.32
C LEU A 6 -12.21 -2.68 17.23
N LEU A 7 -13.47 -2.50 17.63
CA LEU A 7 -14.55 -2.19 16.70
C LEU A 7 -14.30 -0.84 16.01
N ALA A 8 -13.90 0.19 16.76
CA ALA A 8 -13.55 1.49 16.20
C ALA A 8 -12.37 1.39 15.22
N MET A 9 -11.32 0.61 15.55
CA MET A 9 -10.15 0.45 14.66
C MET A 9 -10.51 -0.28 13.37
N ARG A 10 -11.33 -1.33 13.47
CA ARG A 10 -11.85 -2.07 12.31
C ARG A 10 -12.67 -1.14 11.41
N ASP A 11 -13.49 -0.28 11.99
CA ASP A 11 -14.35 0.62 11.23
C ASP A 11 -13.52 1.71 10.52
N LEU A 12 -12.49 2.25 11.17
CA LEU A 12 -11.52 3.14 10.52
C LEU A 12 -10.75 2.45 9.38
N ALA A 13 -10.29 1.20 9.59
CA ALA A 13 -9.61 0.43 8.54
C ALA A 13 -10.54 0.16 7.34
N ARG A 14 -11.82 -0.15 7.58
CA ARG A 14 -12.82 -0.34 6.52
C ARG A 14 -13.09 0.95 5.76
N ARG A 15 -13.21 2.09 6.44
CA ARG A 15 -13.37 3.41 5.80
C ARG A 15 -12.18 3.74 4.91
N PHE A 16 -10.96 3.47 5.36
CA PHE A 16 -9.76 3.64 4.54
C PHE A 16 -9.77 2.73 3.30
N ALA A 17 -10.10 1.45 3.48
CA ALA A 17 -10.19 0.51 2.37
C ALA A 17 -11.24 0.93 1.33
N ALA A 18 -12.35 1.51 1.79
CA ALA A 18 -13.39 2.05 0.91
C ALA A 18 -12.85 3.26 0.12
N LEU A 19 -12.16 4.20 0.76
CA LEU A 19 -11.48 5.33 0.09
C LEU A 19 -10.54 4.85 -1.02
N VAL A 20 -9.64 3.90 -0.71
CA VAL A 20 -8.67 3.36 -1.68
C VAL A 20 -9.36 2.67 -2.85
N ARG A 21 -10.50 2.01 -2.60
CA ARG A 21 -11.32 1.36 -3.64
C ARG A 21 -12.23 2.33 -4.39
N LYS A 22 -12.19 3.63 -4.07
CA LYS A 22 -13.09 4.67 -4.59
C LYS A 22 -14.57 4.32 -4.36
N GLN A 23 -14.84 3.70 -3.21
CA GLN A 23 -16.16 3.29 -2.75
C GLN A 23 -16.54 4.14 -1.52
N GLY A 24 -17.76 4.68 -1.50
CA GLY A 24 -18.26 5.52 -0.39
C GLY A 24 -18.07 7.02 -0.61
N THR A 25 -18.36 7.80 0.43
CA THR A 25 -18.53 9.27 0.36
C THR A 25 -17.58 10.08 1.25
N GLY A 26 -16.64 9.43 1.96
CA GLY A 26 -15.68 10.12 2.83
C GLY A 26 -14.49 10.70 2.07
N THR A 27 -13.73 11.58 2.73
CA THR A 27 -12.45 12.10 2.21
C THR A 27 -11.26 11.51 2.97
N LEU A 28 -10.07 11.57 2.36
CA LEU A 28 -8.82 11.21 3.04
C LEU A 28 -8.56 12.08 4.28
N ASP A 29 -8.88 13.36 4.20
CA ASP A 29 -8.66 14.33 5.27
C ASP A 29 -9.55 14.03 6.49
N ASP A 30 -10.84 13.76 6.26
CA ASP A 30 -11.77 13.36 7.33
C ASP A 30 -11.33 12.06 7.99
N TRP A 31 -10.86 11.11 7.17
CA TRP A 31 -10.37 9.83 7.68
C TRP A 31 -9.11 10.02 8.51
N MET A 32 -8.13 10.80 8.06
CA MET A 32 -6.90 11.08 8.82
C MET A 32 -7.23 11.78 10.15
N ALA A 33 -8.13 12.77 10.15
CA ALA A 33 -8.59 13.43 11.37
C ALA A 33 -9.22 12.43 12.35
N ALA A 34 -10.02 11.48 11.83
CA ALA A 34 -10.65 10.44 12.65
C ALA A 34 -9.66 9.40 13.21
N THR A 35 -8.42 9.33 12.71
CA THR A 35 -7.37 8.47 13.27
C THR A 35 -6.59 9.12 14.43
N ALA A 36 -6.78 10.41 14.70
CA ALA A 36 -6.05 11.10 15.76
C ALA A 36 -6.30 10.44 17.13
N ARG A 37 -5.23 10.23 17.91
CA ARG A 37 -5.27 9.55 19.21
C ARG A 37 -5.76 8.10 19.16
N THR A 38 -5.62 7.47 17.99
CA THR A 38 -5.93 6.05 17.79
C THR A 38 -4.68 5.25 17.44
N TRP A 39 -4.81 3.92 17.38
CA TRP A 39 -3.70 3.04 17.00
C TRP A 39 -3.31 3.19 15.52
N LEU A 40 -4.11 3.90 14.71
CA LEU A 40 -3.83 4.20 13.32
C LEU A 40 -3.16 5.57 13.10
N GLU A 41 -2.93 6.35 14.16
CA GLU A 41 -2.32 7.68 14.07
C GLU A 41 -0.93 7.64 13.42
N GLY A 42 -0.09 6.66 13.78
CA GLY A 42 1.22 6.48 13.17
C GLY A 42 1.15 6.12 11.69
N PHE A 43 0.12 5.37 11.29
CA PHE A 43 -0.13 5.04 9.88
C PHE A 43 -0.56 6.29 9.10
N ALA A 44 -1.51 7.07 9.62
CA ALA A 44 -1.92 8.34 9.01
C ALA A 44 -0.77 9.36 8.91
N SER A 45 0.06 9.46 9.96
CA SER A 45 1.27 10.29 9.94
C SER A 45 2.26 9.84 8.86
N GLY A 46 2.36 8.54 8.61
CA GLY A 46 3.16 7.99 7.51
C GLY A 46 2.64 8.43 6.14
N LEU A 47 1.32 8.38 5.92
CA LEU A 47 0.69 8.85 4.69
C LEU A 47 0.89 10.36 4.47
N GLN A 48 0.85 11.15 5.55
CA GLN A 48 1.01 12.60 5.47
C GLN A 48 2.40 13.01 4.93
N LYS A 49 3.45 12.21 5.17
CA LYS A 49 4.80 12.48 4.66
C LYS A 49 4.87 12.48 3.13
N ASP A 50 3.98 11.76 2.47
CA ASP A 50 3.90 11.68 1.00
C ASP A 50 2.46 11.93 0.51
N LEU A 51 1.82 12.95 1.09
CA LEU A 51 0.41 13.23 0.86
C LEU A 51 0.09 13.46 -0.62
N ALA A 52 1.01 14.07 -1.38
CA ALA A 52 0.84 14.30 -2.80
C ALA A 52 0.71 12.98 -3.59
N ALA A 53 1.58 12.00 -3.31
CA ALA A 53 1.50 10.69 -3.96
C ALA A 53 0.23 9.92 -3.53
N VAL A 54 -0.15 10.00 -2.25
CA VAL A 54 -1.38 9.36 -1.75
C VAL A 54 -2.61 9.94 -2.43
N ARG A 55 -2.71 11.27 -2.57
CA ARG A 55 -3.82 11.91 -3.29
C ARG A 55 -3.84 11.52 -4.76
N ALA A 56 -2.69 11.55 -5.43
CA ALA A 56 -2.58 11.10 -6.82
C ALA A 56 -3.04 9.63 -6.99
N ALA A 57 -2.72 8.74 -6.05
CA ALA A 57 -3.18 7.35 -6.08
C ALA A 57 -4.71 7.22 -5.91
N LEU A 58 -5.36 8.12 -5.17
CA LEU A 58 -6.82 8.13 -4.98
C LEU A 58 -7.55 8.78 -6.17
N GLU A 59 -7.00 9.84 -6.74
CA GLU A 59 -7.68 10.63 -7.77
C GLU A 59 -7.46 10.07 -9.17
N THR A 60 -6.26 9.57 -9.46
CA THR A 60 -5.91 9.09 -10.80
C THR A 60 -6.33 7.63 -11.03
N PRO A 61 -6.51 7.19 -12.29
CA PRO A 61 -6.73 5.78 -12.60
C PRO A 61 -5.43 4.95 -12.59
N TRP A 62 -4.27 5.59 -12.36
CA TRP A 62 -2.97 4.93 -12.46
C TRP A 62 -2.61 4.22 -11.16
N SER A 63 -2.02 3.03 -11.29
CA SER A 63 -1.54 2.24 -10.15
C SER A 63 -0.13 1.74 -10.42
N ALA A 64 0.73 1.80 -9.41
CA ALA A 64 2.04 1.16 -9.43
C ALA A 64 1.97 -0.38 -9.31
N GLY A 65 0.79 -0.96 -9.02
CA GLY A 65 0.61 -2.38 -8.72
C GLY A 65 1.23 -3.34 -9.75
N PRO A 66 0.98 -3.19 -11.06
CA PRO A 66 1.60 -4.06 -12.08
C PRO A 66 3.14 -3.92 -12.15
N ILE A 67 3.68 -2.74 -11.85
CA ILE A 67 5.13 -2.51 -11.81
C ILE A 67 5.70 -3.15 -10.54
N GLU A 68 5.06 -2.95 -9.38
CA GLU A 68 5.45 -3.58 -8.12
C GLU A 68 5.41 -5.10 -8.18
N GLY A 69 4.40 -5.68 -8.84
CA GLY A 69 4.32 -7.12 -9.07
C GLY A 69 5.52 -7.66 -9.85
N ARG A 70 5.91 -6.96 -10.94
CA ARG A 70 7.12 -7.30 -11.72
C ARG A 70 8.39 -7.17 -10.89
N ILE A 71 8.53 -6.09 -10.13
CA ILE A 71 9.65 -5.87 -9.21
C ILE A 71 9.70 -6.97 -8.15
N ASN A 72 8.55 -7.38 -7.61
CA ASN A 72 8.47 -8.44 -6.60
C ASN A 72 8.89 -9.80 -7.17
N ARG A 73 8.43 -10.16 -8.38
CA ARG A 73 8.88 -11.37 -9.10
C ARG A 73 10.41 -11.37 -9.27
N LEU A 74 10.97 -10.25 -9.72
CA LEU A 74 12.43 -10.10 -9.88
C LEU A 74 13.17 -10.23 -8.54
N LYS A 75 12.68 -9.57 -7.48
CA LYS A 75 13.24 -9.70 -6.13
C LYS A 75 13.14 -11.14 -5.60
N THR A 76 12.07 -11.87 -5.90
CA THR A 76 11.91 -13.28 -5.54
C THR A 76 12.97 -14.14 -6.19
N VAL A 77 13.21 -14.01 -7.50
CA VAL A 77 14.28 -14.74 -8.20
C VAL A 77 15.65 -14.44 -7.57
N LYS A 78 15.93 -13.18 -7.27
CA LYS A 78 17.19 -12.80 -6.61
C LYS A 78 17.32 -13.43 -5.21
N ARG A 79 16.24 -13.48 -4.43
CA ARG A 79 16.21 -14.06 -3.08
C ARG A 79 16.35 -15.58 -3.08
N THR A 80 15.70 -16.30 -4.00
CA THR A 80 15.85 -17.77 -4.12
C THR A 80 17.29 -18.17 -4.48
N MET A 81 18.08 -17.23 -5.01
CA MET A 81 19.49 -17.42 -5.36
C MET A 81 20.44 -16.79 -4.33
N TYR A 82 19.95 -16.45 -3.12
CA TYR A 82 20.72 -15.84 -2.04
C TYR A 82 21.45 -14.54 -2.45
N GLY A 83 20.82 -13.75 -3.32
CA GLY A 83 21.40 -12.49 -3.82
C GLY A 83 22.44 -12.64 -4.92
N ARG A 84 22.82 -13.87 -5.30
CA ARG A 84 23.90 -14.15 -6.27
C ARG A 84 23.49 -14.04 -7.74
N ALA A 85 22.23 -13.75 -8.02
CA ALA A 85 21.76 -13.51 -9.38
C ALA A 85 22.21 -12.12 -9.86
N GLY A 86 23.20 -12.10 -10.76
CA GLY A 86 23.61 -10.90 -11.51
C GLY A 86 22.60 -10.51 -12.59
N PHE A 87 22.87 -9.41 -13.30
CA PHE A 87 21.92 -8.85 -14.27
C PHE A 87 21.53 -9.83 -15.38
N GLU A 88 22.50 -10.47 -16.04
CA GLU A 88 22.23 -11.43 -17.13
C GLU A 88 21.34 -12.60 -16.67
N LEU A 89 21.60 -13.14 -15.47
CA LEU A 89 20.82 -14.24 -14.92
C LEU A 89 19.40 -13.81 -14.54
N LEU A 90 19.24 -12.60 -13.99
CA LEU A 90 17.93 -12.01 -13.72
C LEU A 90 17.17 -11.76 -15.02
N ARG A 91 17.84 -11.23 -16.04
CA ARG A 91 17.26 -10.98 -17.36
C ARG A 91 16.73 -12.28 -17.96
N SER A 92 17.54 -13.32 -18.01
CA SER A 92 17.12 -14.61 -18.59
C SER A 92 15.93 -15.23 -17.84
N ARG A 93 15.94 -15.20 -16.50
CA ARG A 93 14.83 -15.78 -15.70
C ARG A 93 13.55 -14.95 -15.66
N THR A 94 13.58 -13.69 -16.11
CA THR A 94 12.42 -12.80 -16.07
C THR A 94 11.85 -12.47 -17.43
N LEU A 95 12.68 -12.41 -18.47
CA LEU A 95 12.27 -12.09 -19.84
C LEU A 95 12.14 -13.34 -20.72
N ASP A 96 13.02 -14.33 -20.58
CA ASP A 96 13.01 -15.52 -21.47
C ASP A 96 12.05 -16.62 -20.96
N ALA A 97 11.62 -16.54 -19.70
CA ALA A 97 10.69 -17.47 -19.08
C ALA A 97 9.21 -17.03 -19.21
N ALA A 98 8.87 -16.33 -20.31
CA ALA A 98 7.53 -15.86 -20.64
C ALA A 98 6.95 -16.64 -21.82
#